data_AF-A4CDN0-F1
#
_entry.id   AF-A4CDN0-F1
#
_cell.length_a   1.000
_cell.length_b   1.000
_cell.length_c   1.000
_cell.angle_alpha   90.00
_cell.angle_beta   90.00
_cell.angle_gamma   90.00
#
_symmetry.space_group_name_H-M   'P 1'
#
loop_
_entity.id
_entity.type
_entity.pdbx_description
1 polymer ?
#
loop_
_entity_poly.entity_id
_entity_poly.type
_entity_poly.pdbx_seq_one_letter_code
_entity_poly.pdbx_strand_id
1 'polypeptide(L)'
;MLRKLLLGVGPWIIFSLVLRFGTLELINVAWISFFILHTYFGWQYLKAGNPLSWASSIIFVALFLNSVFGWVYWALQYGAQICYGVFALTAFATIVFKHPFTMTHSKMNTPEEFWHHPLFLSINNRVSGFWACCFATNGMVMMFEYQFPWLTLITTYVILSSAIVFSEYYPPYLQNKAMQRRQQATQPSAA
;
A
#
# COMPACT_ATOMS: atom_id res chain seq x y z
N MET A 1 -12.90 12.44 0.34
CA MET A 1 -11.43 12.36 0.44
C MET A 1 -10.95 12.30 1.89
N LEU A 2 -11.20 13.31 2.72
CA LEU A 2 -10.74 13.36 4.12
C LEU A 2 -11.13 12.11 4.94
N ARG A 3 -12.40 11.68 4.90
CA ARG A 3 -12.87 10.46 5.59
C ARG A 3 -12.07 9.20 5.18
N LYS A 4 -11.76 9.05 3.89
CA LYS A 4 -11.02 7.89 3.38
C LYS A 4 -9.55 7.93 3.79
N LEU A 5 -8.95 9.12 3.80
CA LEU A 5 -7.59 9.31 4.31
C LEU A 5 -7.52 9.02 5.82
N LEU A 6 -8.46 9.51 6.60
CA LEU A 6 -8.51 9.24 8.04
C LEU A 6 -8.72 7.75 8.35
N LEU A 7 -9.63 7.09 7.64
CA LEU A 7 -9.85 5.64 7.82
C LEU A 7 -8.68 4.80 7.29
N GLY A 8 -8.02 5.25 6.23
CA GLY A 8 -6.90 4.54 5.60
C GLY A 8 -5.58 4.72 6.33
N VAL A 9 -5.33 5.89 6.92
CA VAL A 9 -4.04 6.27 7.53
C VAL A 9 -4.11 6.34 9.06
N GLY A 10 -5.27 6.67 9.62
CA GLY A 10 -5.46 6.82 11.06
C GLY A 10 -5.07 5.59 11.88
N PRO A 11 -5.54 4.37 11.54
CA PRO A 11 -5.13 3.15 12.23
C PRO A 11 -3.62 2.93 12.20
N TRP A 12 -2.97 3.27 11.09
CA TRP A 12 -1.52 3.16 10.96
C TRP A 12 -0.78 4.14 11.85
N ILE A 13 -1.26 5.38 11.96
CA ILE A 13 -0.68 6.40 12.85
C ILE A 13 -0.71 5.89 14.28
N ILE A 14 -1.87 5.42 14.75
CA ILE A 14 -2.04 4.88 16.10
C ILE A 14 -1.10 3.70 16.31
N PHE A 15 -1.07 2.76 15.37
CA PHE A 15 -0.20 1.59 15.42
C PHE A 15 1.30 1.99 15.52
N SER A 16 1.74 2.97 14.72
CA SER A 16 3.15 3.40 14.71
C SER A 16 3.53 4.16 15.97
N LEU A 17 2.60 4.93 16.56
CA LEU A 17 2.81 5.55 17.87
C LEU A 17 2.97 4.50 18.97
N VAL A 18 2.18 3.42 18.93
CA VAL A 18 2.31 2.31 19.87
C VAL A 18 3.64 1.56 19.68
N LEU A 19 4.06 1.29 18.44
CA LEU A 19 5.37 0.68 18.20
C LEU A 19 6.53 1.52 18.71
N ARG A 20 6.41 2.85 18.65
CA ARG A 20 7.49 3.76 19.02
C ARG A 20 7.57 4.07 20.51
N PHE A 21 6.42 4.22 21.17
CA PHE A 21 6.33 4.72 22.55
C PHE A 21 5.65 3.75 23.52
N GLY A 22 5.14 2.62 23.04
CA GLY A 22 4.41 1.65 23.83
C GLY A 22 5.33 0.72 24.64
N THR A 23 4.74 0.10 25.67
CA THR A 23 5.36 -1.04 26.36
C THR A 23 5.34 -2.29 25.49
N LEU A 24 6.14 -3.30 25.81
CA LEU A 24 6.16 -4.57 25.08
C LEU A 24 4.76 -5.22 25.01
N GLU A 25 4.00 -5.17 26.11
CA GLU A 25 2.62 -5.67 26.15
C GLU A 25 1.71 -4.92 25.17
N LEU A 26 1.81 -3.59 25.12
CA LEU A 26 1.02 -2.76 24.21
C LEU A 26 1.40 -3.02 22.75
N ILE A 27 2.69 -3.24 22.47
CA ILE A 27 3.21 -3.61 21.16
C ILE A 27 2.65 -4.97 20.72
N ASN A 28 2.62 -5.98 21.61
CA ASN A 28 2.05 -7.29 21.31
C ASN A 28 0.55 -7.20 21.00
N VAL A 29 -0.20 -6.43 21.79
CA VAL A 29 -1.62 -6.18 21.56
C VAL A 29 -1.83 -5.44 20.23
N ALA A 30 -0.98 -4.47 19.92
CA ALA A 30 -1.05 -3.72 18.67
C ALA A 30 -0.81 -4.62 17.46
N TRP A 31 0.23 -5.47 17.47
CA TRP A 31 0.51 -6.40 16.37
C TRP A 31 -0.66 -7.34 16.09
N ILE A 32 -1.20 -8.00 17.13
CA ILE A 32 -2.30 -8.93 16.94
C ILE A 32 -3.59 -8.23 16.52
N SER A 33 -3.89 -7.07 17.11
CA SER A 33 -5.05 -6.25 16.74
C SER A 33 -4.93 -5.79 15.29
N PHE A 34 -3.75 -5.34 14.88
CA PHE A 34 -3.49 -4.90 13.52
C PHE A 34 -3.62 -6.06 12.53
N PHE A 35 -3.09 -7.25 12.87
CA PHE A 35 -3.26 -8.46 12.07
C PHE A 35 -4.74 -8.86 11.91
N ILE A 36 -5.51 -8.83 13.01
CA ILE A 36 -6.94 -9.15 12.98
C ILE A 36 -7.70 -8.15 12.10
N LEU A 37 -7.47 -6.85 12.28
CA LEU A 37 -8.14 -5.81 11.49
C LEU A 37 -7.75 -5.89 10.01
N HIS A 38 -6.46 -6.07 9.72
CA HIS A 38 -5.95 -6.27 8.36
C HIS A 38 -6.60 -7.48 7.70
N THR A 39 -6.70 -8.60 8.40
CA THR A 39 -7.32 -9.82 7.88
C THR A 39 -8.83 -9.66 7.70
N TYR A 40 -9.51 -9.03 8.66
CA TYR A 40 -10.96 -8.80 8.62
C TYR A 40 -11.37 -7.88 7.47
N PHE A 41 -10.78 -6.68 7.39
CA PHE A 41 -11.08 -5.73 6.31
C PHE A 41 -10.48 -6.15 4.96
N GLY A 42 -9.37 -6.90 5.01
CA GLY A 42 -8.64 -7.35 3.84
C GLY A 42 -9.08 -8.72 3.29
N TRP A 43 -10.08 -9.36 3.90
CA TRP A 43 -10.44 -10.75 3.64
C TRP A 43 -10.71 -11.07 2.16
N GLN A 44 -11.42 -10.17 1.48
CA GLN A 44 -11.71 -10.29 0.05
C GLN A 44 -10.45 -10.23 -0.82
N TYR A 45 -9.46 -9.42 -0.44
CA TYR A 45 -8.19 -9.29 -1.16
C TYR A 45 -7.31 -10.53 -0.95
N LEU A 46 -7.30 -11.08 0.27
CA LEU A 46 -6.63 -12.34 0.59
C LEU A 46 -7.21 -13.50 -0.21
N LYS A 47 -8.54 -13.65 -0.23
CA LYS A 47 -9.25 -14.67 -1.03
C LYS A 47 -8.99 -14.53 -2.53
N ALA A 48 -8.89 -13.30 -3.02
CA ALA A 48 -8.58 -13.02 -4.41
C ALA A 48 -7.07 -13.18 -4.75
N GLY A 49 -6.27 -13.71 -3.82
CA GLY A 49 -4.85 -14.00 -4.05
C GLY A 49 -3.99 -12.75 -4.16
N ASN A 50 -4.37 -11.63 -3.52
CA ASN A 50 -3.58 -10.41 -3.59
C ASN A 50 -2.20 -10.62 -2.94
N PRO A 51 -1.10 -10.47 -3.70
CA PRO A 51 0.24 -10.77 -3.21
C PRO A 51 0.68 -9.84 -2.07
N LEU A 52 0.29 -8.56 -2.12
CA LEU A 52 0.62 -7.61 -1.06
C LEU A 52 -0.15 -7.90 0.24
N SER A 53 -1.43 -8.28 0.14
CA SER A 53 -2.23 -8.71 1.30
C SER A 53 -1.65 -9.95 1.96
N TRP A 54 -1.19 -10.93 1.17
CA TRP A 54 -0.54 -12.13 1.70
C TRP A 54 0.80 -11.81 2.34
N ALA A 55 1.67 -11.03 1.68
CA ALA A 55 2.96 -10.64 2.22
C ALA A 55 2.82 -9.85 3.55
N SER A 56 1.84 -8.94 3.62
CA SER A 56 1.54 -8.19 4.84
C SER A 56 1.03 -9.09 5.97
N SER A 57 0.11 -10.02 5.70
CA SER A 57 -0.33 -10.97 6.72
C SER A 57 0.82 -11.82 7.27
N ILE A 58 1.70 -12.33 6.39
CA ILE A 58 2.84 -13.15 6.79
C ILE A 58 3.81 -12.34 7.66
N ILE A 59 4.19 -11.13 7.25
CA ILE A 59 5.17 -10.35 8.00
C ILE A 59 4.61 -9.88 9.34
N PHE A 60 3.32 -9.54 9.43
CA PHE A 60 2.70 -9.16 10.70
C PHE A 60 2.67 -10.32 11.69
N VAL A 61 2.32 -11.53 11.24
CA VAL A 61 2.39 -12.73 12.09
C VAL A 61 3.82 -13.01 12.51
N ALA A 62 4.79 -12.91 11.59
CA ALA A 62 6.20 -13.13 11.91
C ALA A 62 6.73 -12.13 12.94
N LEU A 63 6.42 -10.84 12.79
CA LEU A 63 6.83 -9.80 13.73
C LEU A 63 6.13 -9.93 15.10
N PHE A 64 4.85 -10.34 15.11
CA PHE A 64 4.14 -10.68 16.34
C PHE A 64 4.80 -11.86 17.08
N LEU A 65 5.06 -12.97 16.38
CA LEU A 65 5.73 -14.12 16.99
C LEU A 65 7.13 -13.73 17.50
N ASN A 66 7.85 -12.92 16.73
CA ASN A 66 9.14 -12.41 17.15
C ASN A 66 9.04 -11.51 18.40
N SER A 67 7.99 -10.70 18.54
CA SER A 67 7.78 -9.85 19.72
C SER A 67 7.38 -10.63 20.97
N VAL A 68 6.77 -11.81 20.81
CA VAL A 68 6.46 -12.73 21.91
C VAL A 68 7.69 -13.56 22.33
N PHE A 69 8.41 -14.14 21.36
CA PHE A 69 9.47 -15.11 21.64
C PHE A 69 10.88 -14.51 21.66
N GLY A 70 11.07 -13.30 21.14
CA GLY A 70 12.35 -12.60 21.13
C GLY A 70 13.43 -13.28 20.28
N TRP A 71 13.06 -14.04 19.24
CA TRP A 71 14.01 -14.81 18.40
C TRP A 71 15.07 -13.92 17.73
N VAL A 72 14.66 -12.76 17.26
CA VAL A 72 15.49 -11.84 16.47
C VAL A 72 15.38 -10.44 17.03
N TYR A 73 16.38 -10.03 17.82
CA TYR A 73 16.38 -8.75 18.51
C TYR A 73 16.26 -7.54 17.58
N TRP A 74 17.01 -7.52 16.46
CA TRP A 74 16.96 -6.40 15.52
C TRP A 74 15.60 -6.27 14.84
N ALA A 75 14.84 -7.35 14.68
CA ALA A 75 13.50 -7.29 14.10
C ALA A 75 12.47 -6.64 15.04
N LEU A 76 12.75 -6.60 16.35
CA LEU A 76 11.97 -5.81 17.31
C LEU A 76 12.24 -4.32 17.16
N GLN A 77 13.50 -3.95 16.89
CA GLN A 77 13.91 -2.56 16.74
C GLN A 77 13.49 -1.97 15.38
N TYR A 78 13.55 -2.79 14.33
CA TYR A 78 13.37 -2.34 12.94
C TYR A 78 12.06 -2.84 12.30
N GLY A 79 11.03 -3.16 13.10
CA GLY A 79 9.79 -3.75 12.62
C GLY A 79 9.10 -2.93 11.51
N ALA A 80 9.07 -1.60 11.64
CA ALA A 80 8.47 -0.71 10.63
C ALA A 80 9.27 -0.72 9.32
N GLN A 81 10.60 -0.65 9.40
CA GLN A 81 11.54 -0.67 8.28
C GLN A 81 11.41 -1.99 7.51
N ILE A 82 11.30 -3.11 8.23
CA ILE A 82 11.08 -4.44 7.65
C ILE A 82 9.74 -4.49 6.90
N CYS A 83 8.66 -4.00 7.50
CA CYS A 83 7.35 -3.93 6.83
C CYS A 83 7.42 -3.15 5.51
N TYR A 84 7.98 -1.94 5.52
CA TYR A 84 8.12 -1.15 4.29
C TYR A 84 9.02 -1.81 3.26
N GLY A 85 10.11 -2.44 3.68
CA GLY A 85 10.98 -3.23 2.81
C GLY A 85 10.23 -4.37 2.13
N VAL A 86 9.49 -5.18 2.90
CA VAL A 86 8.67 -6.28 2.38
C VAL A 86 7.59 -5.77 1.43
N PHE A 87 6.92 -4.66 1.75
CA PHE A 87 5.89 -4.07 0.89
C PHE A 87 6.47 -3.56 -0.42
N ALA A 88 7.61 -2.87 -0.37
CA ALA A 88 8.30 -2.40 -1.56
C ALA A 88 8.73 -3.56 -2.44
N LEU A 89 9.41 -4.56 -1.88
CA LEU A 89 9.86 -5.75 -2.60
C LEU A 89 8.70 -6.50 -3.24
N THR A 90 7.62 -6.70 -2.49
CA THR A 90 6.41 -7.36 -3.00
C THR A 90 5.79 -6.56 -4.13
N ALA A 91 5.61 -5.24 -3.95
CA ALA A 91 5.04 -4.39 -4.98
C ALA A 91 5.90 -4.39 -6.27
N PHE A 92 7.23 -4.27 -6.15
CA PHE A 92 8.13 -4.37 -7.30
C PHE A 92 8.07 -5.75 -7.97
N ALA A 93 8.09 -6.84 -7.19
CA ALA A 93 7.99 -8.19 -7.72
C ALA A 93 6.72 -8.35 -8.55
N THR A 94 5.58 -7.84 -8.08
CA THR A 94 4.30 -7.96 -8.81
C THR A 94 4.31 -7.25 -10.15
N ILE A 95 5.03 -6.13 -10.26
CA ILE A 95 5.22 -5.40 -11.52
C ILE A 95 6.12 -6.19 -12.47
N VAL A 96 7.25 -6.72 -11.95
CA VAL A 96 8.20 -7.53 -12.73
C VAL A 96 7.52 -8.77 -13.29
N PHE A 97 6.68 -9.44 -12.50
CA PHE A 97 5.88 -10.59 -12.94
C PHE A 97 4.63 -10.22 -13.75
N LYS A 98 4.46 -8.95 -14.15
CA LYS A 98 3.32 -8.44 -14.96
C LYS A 98 1.94 -8.68 -14.33
N HIS A 99 1.88 -8.90 -13.02
CA HIS A 99 0.66 -9.08 -12.24
C HIS A 99 0.60 -8.04 -11.10
N PRO A 100 0.53 -6.73 -11.41
CA PRO A 100 0.58 -5.66 -10.43
C PRO A 100 -0.47 -5.88 -9.33
N PHE A 101 -0.07 -5.74 -8.06
CA PHE A 101 -0.95 -6.06 -6.93
C PHE A 101 -2.26 -5.25 -6.93
N THR A 102 -2.27 -4.03 -7.49
CA THR A 102 -3.49 -3.23 -7.58
C THR A 102 -4.55 -3.84 -8.49
N MET A 103 -4.15 -4.72 -9.41
CA MET A 103 -5.06 -5.37 -10.36
C MET A 103 -6.15 -6.16 -9.65
N THR A 104 -5.83 -6.85 -8.55
CA THR A 104 -6.82 -7.58 -7.75
C THR A 104 -7.91 -6.64 -7.22
N HIS A 105 -7.53 -5.43 -6.80
CA HIS A 105 -8.48 -4.42 -6.32
C HIS A 105 -9.34 -3.87 -7.45
N SER A 106 -8.74 -3.57 -8.61
CA SER A 106 -9.48 -3.03 -9.75
C SER A 106 -10.43 -4.04 -10.36
N LYS A 107 -10.06 -5.33 -10.42
CA LYS A 107 -10.92 -6.41 -10.95
C LYS A 107 -12.23 -6.56 -10.19
N MET A 108 -12.25 -6.31 -8.88
CA MET A 108 -13.49 -6.36 -8.09
C MET A 108 -14.50 -5.27 -8.46
N ASN A 109 -14.04 -4.16 -9.02
CA ASN A 109 -14.87 -2.99 -9.31
C ASN A 109 -15.04 -2.74 -10.82
N THR A 110 -14.44 -3.60 -11.66
CA THR A 110 -14.41 -3.43 -13.12
C THR A 110 -14.97 -4.68 -13.79
N PRO A 111 -15.90 -4.55 -14.75
CA PRO A 111 -16.38 -5.68 -15.54
C PRO A 111 -15.25 -6.48 -16.20
N GLU A 112 -15.43 -7.79 -16.32
CA GLU A 112 -14.40 -8.73 -16.81
C GLU A 112 -13.93 -8.42 -18.23
N GLU A 113 -14.83 -7.90 -19.07
CA GLU A 113 -14.54 -7.47 -20.45
C GLU A 113 -13.40 -6.43 -20.55
N PHE A 114 -13.17 -5.63 -19.50
CA PHE A 114 -12.12 -4.62 -19.48
C PHE A 114 -10.81 -5.10 -18.84
N TRP A 115 -10.75 -6.30 -18.26
CA TRP A 115 -9.56 -6.77 -17.53
C TRP A 115 -8.32 -6.91 -18.40
N HIS A 116 -8.50 -7.14 -19.69
CA HIS A 116 -7.41 -7.26 -20.67
C HIS A 116 -7.22 -5.99 -21.51
N HIS A 117 -8.00 -4.95 -21.26
CA HIS A 117 -7.89 -3.70 -22.00
C HIS A 117 -6.53 -3.03 -21.69
N PRO A 118 -5.76 -2.57 -22.71
CA PRO A 118 -4.43 -1.99 -22.51
C PRO A 118 -4.42 -0.81 -21.51
N LEU A 119 -5.48 0.00 -21.52
CA LEU A 119 -5.65 1.09 -20.55
C LEU A 119 -5.74 0.57 -19.11
N PHE A 120 -6.53 -0.48 -18.86
CA PHE A 120 -6.70 -1.07 -17.53
C PHE A 120 -5.38 -1.63 -16.99
N LEU A 121 -4.64 -2.35 -17.82
CA LEU A 121 -3.32 -2.87 -17.48
C LEU A 121 -2.32 -1.73 -17.20
N SER A 122 -2.33 -0.69 -18.04
CA SER A 122 -1.42 0.45 -17.88
C SER A 122 -1.67 1.25 -16.59
N ILE A 123 -2.93 1.46 -16.22
CA ILE A 123 -3.31 2.14 -14.98
C ILE A 123 -2.80 1.34 -13.79
N ASN A 124 -3.11 0.05 -13.73
CA ASN A 124 -2.70 -0.81 -12.63
C ASN A 124 -1.18 -0.88 -12.48
N ASN A 125 -0.46 -0.98 -13.60
CA ASN A 125 1.00 -1.01 -13.57
C ASN A 125 1.59 0.29 -13.00
N ARG A 126 1.06 1.44 -13.40
CA ARG A 126 1.53 2.76 -12.92
C ARG A 126 1.16 3.03 -11.47
N VAL A 127 -0.07 2.69 -11.06
CA VAL A 127 -0.50 2.83 -9.67
C VAL A 127 0.33 1.91 -8.77
N SER A 128 0.51 0.64 -9.15
CA SER A 128 1.38 -0.29 -8.41
C SER A 128 2.83 0.22 -8.33
N GLY A 129 3.36 0.77 -9.43
CA GLY A 129 4.71 1.36 -9.46
C GLY A 129 4.84 2.56 -8.51
N PHE A 130 3.84 3.43 -8.47
CA PHE A 130 3.82 4.56 -7.54
C PHE A 130 3.82 4.08 -6.08
N TRP A 131 2.99 3.08 -5.75
CA TRP A 131 3.01 2.44 -4.43
C TRP A 131 4.36 1.83 -4.08
N ALA A 132 4.99 1.11 -5.01
CA ALA A 132 6.30 0.51 -4.80
C ALA A 132 7.36 1.58 -4.45
N CYS A 133 7.36 2.70 -5.17
CA CYS A 133 8.24 3.83 -4.89
C CYS A 133 7.95 4.47 -3.52
N CYS A 134 6.67 4.66 -3.17
CA CYS A 134 6.27 5.19 -1.87
C CYS A 134 6.74 4.28 -0.72
N PHE A 135 6.56 2.96 -0.84
CA PHE A 135 7.03 2.01 0.16
C PHE A 135 8.56 2.01 0.29
N ALA A 136 9.29 2.02 -0.84
CA ALA A 136 10.75 2.08 -0.82
C ALA A 136 11.26 3.37 -0.17
N THR A 137 10.67 4.51 -0.53
CA THR A 137 11.00 5.82 0.04
C THR A 137 10.73 5.84 1.54
N ASN A 138 9.58 5.31 1.98
CA ASN A 138 9.27 5.19 3.40
C ASN A 138 10.25 4.28 4.15
N GLY A 139 10.68 3.18 3.54
CA GLY A 139 11.73 2.33 4.10
C GLY A 139 13.02 3.11 4.37
N MET A 140 13.41 4.01 3.46
CA MET A 140 14.56 4.90 3.65
C MET A 140 14.31 5.98 4.71
N VAL A 141 13.14 6.62 4.69
CA VAL A 141 12.75 7.64 5.69
C VAL A 141 12.79 7.07 7.10
N MET A 142 12.31 5.83 7.28
CA MET A 142 12.30 5.16 8.59
C MET A 142 13.70 4.83 9.13
N MET A 143 14.78 4.91 8.33
CA MET A 143 16.15 4.78 8.85
C MET A 143 16.55 5.97 9.73
N PHE A 144 15.87 7.11 9.61
CA PHE A 144 16.11 8.33 10.39
C PHE A 144 15.15 8.50 11.58
N GLU A 145 14.37 7.46 11.89
CA GLU A 145 13.32 7.49 12.90
C GLU A 145 13.85 7.85 14.28
N TYR A 146 15.04 7.35 14.64
CA TYR A 146 15.66 7.60 15.93
C TYR A 146 16.08 9.07 16.10
N GLN A 147 16.63 9.67 15.05
CA GLN A 147 17.13 11.05 15.06
C GLN A 147 15.99 12.07 14.95
N PHE A 148 14.98 11.79 14.12
CA PHE A 148 13.90 12.72 13.82
C PHE A 148 12.53 12.02 13.84
N PRO A 149 12.02 11.60 15.01
CA PRO A 149 10.81 10.79 15.10
C PRO A 149 9.57 11.49 14.52
N TRP A 150 9.34 12.76 14.86
CA TRP A 150 8.16 13.47 14.35
C TRP A 150 8.23 13.76 12.86
N LEU A 151 9.41 14.15 12.37
CA LEU A 151 9.61 14.43 10.95
C LEU A 151 9.44 13.16 10.11
N THR A 152 10.00 12.03 10.57
CA THR A 152 9.82 10.73 9.89
C THR A 152 8.36 10.28 9.90
N LEU A 153 7.65 10.45 11.02
CA LEU A 153 6.22 10.13 11.12
C LEU A 153 5.39 10.94 10.11
N ILE A 154 5.53 12.27 10.12
CA ILE A 154 4.80 13.17 9.22
C ILE A 154 5.13 12.85 7.76
N THR A 155 6.42 12.72 7.44
CA THR A 155 6.89 12.43 6.07
C THR A 155 6.33 11.11 5.56
N THR A 156 6.37 10.06 6.39
CA THR A 156 5.83 8.74 6.05
C THR A 156 4.36 8.82 5.64
N TYR A 157 3.55 9.52 6.42
CA TYR A 157 2.11 9.61 6.18
C TYR A 157 1.75 10.60 5.08
N VAL A 158 2.56 11.63 4.83
CA VAL A 158 2.43 12.47 3.63
C VAL A 158 2.68 11.62 2.38
N ILE A 159 3.74 10.80 2.38
CA ILE A 159 4.06 9.90 1.27
C ILE A 159 2.93 8.89 1.05
N LEU A 160 2.44 8.21 2.10
CA LEU A 160 1.31 7.26 1.97
C LEU A 160 0.02 7.95 1.49
N SER A 161 -0.27 9.14 2.01
CA SER A 161 -1.43 9.92 1.59
C SER A 161 -1.33 10.28 0.11
N SER A 162 -0.14 10.62 -0.39
CA SER A 162 0.08 10.89 -1.81
C SER A 162 -0.25 9.68 -2.68
N ALA A 163 0.05 8.45 -2.23
CA ALA A 163 -0.26 7.22 -2.94
C ALA A 163 -1.78 6.94 -2.98
N ILE A 164 -2.48 7.21 -1.87
CA ILE A 164 -3.95 7.10 -1.83
C ILE A 164 -4.58 8.10 -2.81
N VAL A 165 -4.13 9.36 -2.78
CA VAL A 165 -4.62 10.40 -3.71
C VAL A 165 -4.32 10.00 -5.15
N PHE A 166 -3.11 9.52 -5.44
CA PHE A 166 -2.76 9.06 -6.77
C PHE A 166 -3.67 7.93 -7.25
N SER A 167 -3.92 6.92 -6.41
CA SER A 167 -4.85 5.81 -6.72
C SER A 167 -6.27 6.26 -7.05
N GLU A 168 -6.76 7.34 -6.43
CA GLU A 168 -8.12 7.84 -6.67
C GLU A 168 -8.22 8.71 -7.93
N TYR A 169 -7.27 9.62 -8.14
CA TYR A 169 -7.36 10.64 -9.20
C TYR A 169 -6.75 10.20 -10.53
N TYR A 170 -5.77 9.31 -10.50
CA TYR A 170 -5.04 8.91 -11.70
C TYR A 170 -5.89 8.11 -12.71
N PRO A 171 -6.70 7.12 -12.31
CA PRO A 171 -7.51 6.35 -13.24
C PRO A 171 -8.54 7.19 -14.02
N PRO A 172 -9.37 8.03 -13.37
CA PRO A 172 -10.34 8.88 -14.08
C PRO A 172 -9.67 9.87 -15.02
N TYR A 173 -8.52 10.45 -14.61
CA TYR A 173 -7.76 11.36 -15.46
C TYR A 173 -7.34 10.71 -16.79
N LEU A 174 -6.80 9.49 -16.73
CA LEU A 174 -6.39 8.77 -17.95
C LEU A 174 -7.57 8.31 -18.80
N GLN A 175 -8.67 7.89 -18.17
CA GLN A 175 -9.90 7.51 -18.87
C GLN A 175 -10.48 8.71 -19.64
N ASN A 176 -10.58 9.87 -19.00
CA ASN A 176 -11.07 11.10 -19.64
C ASN A 176 -10.17 11.54 -20.80
N LYS A 177 -8.84 11.47 -20.62
CA LYS A 177 -7.88 11.79 -21.68
C LYS A 177 -7.99 10.83 -22.87
N ALA A 178 -8.23 9.55 -22.62
CA ALA A 178 -8.44 8.56 -23.68
C ALA A 178 -9.75 8.81 -24.44
N MET A 179 -10.83 9.15 -23.74
CA MET A 179 -12.11 9.52 -24.35
C MET A 179 -12.01 10.77 -25.23
N GLN A 180 -11.34 11.82 -24.75
CA GLN A 180 -11.11 13.06 -25.52
C GLN A 180 -10.32 12.80 -26.80
N ARG A 181 -9.26 11.99 -26.73
CA ARG A 181 -8.48 11.61 -27.93
C ARG A 181 -9.31 10.84 -28.94
N ARG A 182 -10.20 9.96 -28.48
CA ARG A 182 -11.13 9.23 -29.35
C ARG A 182 -12.12 10.19 -30.01
N GLN A 183 -12.69 11.12 -29.25
CA GLN A 183 -13.61 12.14 -29.78
C GLN A 183 -12.93 13.03 -30.84
N GLN A 184 -11.71 13.50 -30.58
CA GLN A 184 -10.93 14.28 -31.54
C GLN A 184 -10.60 13.49 -32.82
N ALA A 185 -10.27 12.20 -32.70
CA ALA A 185 -10.01 11.34 -33.85
C ALA A 185 -11.28 11.01 -34.68
N THR A 186 -12.47 11.19 -34.10
CA THR A 186 -13.75 10.91 -34.78
C THR A 186 -14.41 12.19 -35.31
N GLN A 187 -13.92 13.37 -34.93
CA GLN A 187 -14.35 14.65 -35.53
C GLN A 187 -13.70 14.77 -36.92
N PRO A 188 -14.49 14.97 -38.00
CA PRO A 188 -13.94 15.22 -39.33
C PRO A 188 -13.05 16.46 -39.25
N SER A 189 -11.85 16.39 -39.85
CA SER A 189 -11.03 17.57 -40.10
C SER A 189 -11.91 18.62 -40.76
N ALA A 190 -12.28 19.68 -40.06
CA ALA A 190 -12.89 20.84 -40.68
C ALA A 190 -11.87 21.35 -41.70
N ALA A 191 -12.20 21.18 -42.98
CA ALA A 191 -11.44 21.65 -44.12
C ALA A 191 -11.32 23.17 -44.11
#